data_AF-A0AAJ7NFQ9-F1
#
_entry.id   AF-A0AAJ7NFQ9-F1
#
_cell.length_a   1.000
_cell.length_b   1.000
_cell.length_c   1.000
_cell.angle_alpha   90.00
_cell.angle_beta   90.00
_cell.angle_gamma   90.00
#
_symmetry.space_group_name_H-M   'P 1'
#
loop_
_entity.id
_entity.type
_entity.pdbx_description
1 polymer ?
#
loop_
_entity_poly.entity_id
_entity_poly.type
_entity_poly.pdbx_seq_one_letter_code
_entity_poly.pdbx_strand_id
1 'polypeptide(L)'
;MSYMRIKTPDSLEYRYFPMTRSRLKLDIKAPHDARISLRTHLGGDSNEYEIIIGGWGNRMSVIRRNNEDLNVAEAETRNILDVMFTCHFWIQWRSDGTLNVGRENMGVFLSYKDRNPFVINYIGLGTAWGATGEFLFQESYSTSTALRQQIVDTSNFWVDFNASCGLPQNATKASEDGLYIGRANFENSLTPGSVRNNVCMIPWGGISNERNDFQVLCAKNVNWVKSWDGSVPLHALPTGETEDDYVLFIGRVLHEGVYYVGKVQHNHQTCYVPISGQEVSFRNYETLVICDYYMEEYIGR
;
A
#
# COMPACT_ATOMS: atom_id res chain seq x y z
N MET A 1 6.12 -20.28 -6.69
CA MET A 1 5.42 -19.27 -5.87
C MET A 1 6.38 -18.12 -5.68
N SER A 2 5.99 -16.90 -6.08
CA SER A 2 6.82 -15.72 -5.91
C SER A 2 6.70 -15.19 -4.47
N TYR A 3 7.79 -14.62 -3.96
CA TYR A 3 7.87 -14.03 -2.63
C TYR A 3 8.35 -12.59 -2.76
N MET A 4 7.71 -11.69 -2.02
CA MET A 4 8.11 -10.30 -1.95
C MET A 4 8.95 -10.08 -0.70
N ARG A 5 10.15 -9.55 -0.91
CA ARG A 5 11.06 -9.15 0.15
C ARG A 5 10.92 -7.66 0.40
N ILE A 6 10.62 -7.30 1.64
CA ILE A 6 10.42 -5.91 2.07
C ILE A 6 11.35 -5.61 3.23
N LYS A 7 12.04 -4.47 3.13
CA LYS A 7 12.83 -3.91 4.22
C LYS A 7 12.07 -2.78 4.88
N THR A 8 12.08 -2.77 6.20
CA THR A 8 11.44 -1.74 7.02
C THR A 8 12.49 -1.01 7.84
N PRO A 9 12.47 0.33 7.86
CA PRO A 9 13.31 1.12 8.73
C PRO A 9 12.77 1.10 10.17
N ASP A 10 13.57 1.62 11.10
CA ASP A 10 13.09 1.99 12.44
C ASP A 10 12.14 3.18 12.33
N SER A 11 10.84 2.89 12.22
CA SER A 11 9.80 3.90 12.04
C SER A 11 8.43 3.39 12.46
N LEU A 12 7.63 4.26 13.06
CA LEU A 12 6.24 3.90 13.39
C LEU A 12 5.35 3.73 12.14
N GLU A 13 5.82 4.15 10.97
CA GLU A 13 5.08 4.04 9.71
C GLU A 13 5.04 2.60 9.18
N TYR A 14 3.84 2.18 8.79
CA TYR A 14 3.63 0.94 8.05
C TYR A 14 3.81 1.15 6.55
N ARG A 15 4.26 0.09 5.89
CA ARG A 15 4.29 -0.04 4.43
C ARG A 15 3.25 -1.06 4.01
N TYR A 16 2.25 -0.61 3.25
CA TYR A 16 1.07 -1.39 2.92
C TYR A 16 1.14 -2.04 1.56
N PHE A 17 0.43 -3.17 1.48
CA PHE A 17 0.35 -4.03 0.32
C PHE A 17 -1.08 -4.61 0.20
N PRO A 18 -1.69 -4.61 -0.99
CA PRO A 18 -2.95 -5.29 -1.22
C PRO A 18 -2.83 -6.80 -0.96
N MET A 19 -3.85 -7.39 -0.31
CA MET A 19 -3.88 -8.80 0.08
C MET A 19 -5.30 -9.37 -0.09
N THR A 20 -5.40 -10.59 -0.62
CA THR A 20 -6.71 -11.28 -0.80
C THR A 20 -6.81 -12.61 -0.06
N ARG A 21 -5.70 -13.13 0.47
CA ARG A 21 -5.67 -14.42 1.14
C ARG A 21 -5.95 -14.28 2.62
N SER A 22 -6.80 -15.15 3.17
CA SER A 22 -7.10 -15.21 4.60
C SER A 22 -6.05 -15.92 5.45
N ARG A 23 -4.98 -16.43 4.83
CA ARG A 23 -3.81 -16.99 5.49
C ARG A 23 -2.54 -16.54 4.79
N LEU A 24 -1.60 -16.04 5.59
CA LEU A 24 -0.33 -15.53 5.14
C LEU A 24 0.81 -16.29 5.83
N LYS A 25 1.87 -16.59 5.07
CA LYS A 25 3.17 -16.96 5.61
C LYS A 25 4.08 -15.74 5.59
N LEU A 26 4.74 -15.50 6.72
CA LEU A 26 5.61 -14.35 6.95
C LEU A 26 6.93 -14.86 7.51
N ASP A 27 8.00 -14.65 6.77
CA ASP A 27 9.33 -14.86 7.29
C ASP A 27 9.88 -13.51 7.75
N ILE A 28 10.32 -13.44 9.00
CA ILE A 28 10.71 -12.18 9.63
C ILE A 28 12.12 -12.34 10.19
N LYS A 29 13.00 -11.40 9.85
CA LYS A 29 14.32 -11.23 10.45
C LYS A 29 14.41 -9.83 11.05
N ALA A 30 14.40 -9.75 12.37
CA ALA A 30 14.39 -8.50 13.15
C ALA A 30 14.82 -8.80 14.60
N PRO A 31 15.45 -7.86 15.31
CA PRO A 31 15.84 -8.08 16.71
C PRO A 31 14.63 -8.12 17.67
N HIS A 32 13.60 -7.32 17.40
CA HIS A 32 12.38 -7.16 18.19
C HIS A 32 11.35 -6.33 17.40
N ASP A 33 10.15 -6.16 17.96
CA ASP A 33 9.12 -5.20 17.53
C ASP A 33 8.72 -5.29 16.05
N ALA A 34 8.53 -6.52 15.54
CA ALA A 34 7.92 -6.71 14.23
C ALA A 34 6.43 -6.38 14.32
N ARG A 35 5.98 -5.43 13.50
CA ARG A 35 4.61 -4.92 13.49
C ARG A 35 3.92 -5.28 12.19
N ILE A 36 2.71 -5.81 12.32
CA ILE A 36 1.83 -6.17 11.21
C ILE A 36 0.49 -5.48 11.42
N SER A 37 0.02 -4.76 10.41
CA SER A 37 -1.28 -4.09 10.40
C SER A 37 -2.18 -4.79 9.38
N LEU A 38 -3.39 -5.18 9.76
CA LEU A 38 -4.40 -5.77 8.86
C LEU A 38 -5.59 -4.83 8.75
N ARG A 39 -5.85 -4.28 7.55
CA ARG A 39 -6.84 -3.20 7.36
C ARG A 39 -7.84 -3.47 6.24
N THR A 40 -8.99 -2.82 6.30
CA THR A 40 -10.02 -2.82 5.24
C THR A 40 -9.68 -1.85 4.11
N HIS A 41 -9.24 -0.64 4.44
CA HIS A 41 -8.79 0.38 3.50
C HIS A 41 -7.64 1.19 4.10
N LEU A 42 -7.05 2.07 3.30
CA LEU A 42 -5.90 2.88 3.71
C LEU A 42 -6.28 4.22 4.34
N GLY A 43 -7.59 4.49 4.50
CA GLY A 43 -8.11 5.67 5.19
C GLY A 43 -7.92 5.61 6.71
N GLY A 44 -7.96 6.78 7.35
CA GLY A 44 -7.77 6.92 8.81
C GLY A 44 -8.92 6.31 9.63
N ASP A 45 -10.10 6.22 9.04
CA ASP A 45 -11.32 5.61 9.57
C ASP A 45 -11.40 4.09 9.37
N SER A 46 -10.38 3.46 8.78
CA SER A 46 -10.36 2.01 8.56
C SER A 46 -10.33 1.24 9.87
N ASN A 47 -11.08 0.13 9.89
CA ASN A 47 -10.84 -0.93 10.88
C ASN A 47 -9.44 -1.53 10.71
N GLU A 48 -8.83 -1.91 11.83
CA GLU A 48 -7.45 -2.38 11.90
C GLU A 48 -7.27 -3.43 13.00
N TYR A 49 -6.53 -4.50 12.67
CA TYR A 49 -5.83 -5.28 13.68
C TYR A 49 -4.35 -4.93 13.62
N GLU A 50 -3.79 -4.45 14.72
CA GLU A 50 -2.34 -4.33 14.89
C GLU A 50 -1.84 -5.57 15.64
N ILE A 51 -0.89 -6.28 15.04
CA ILE A 51 -0.21 -7.44 15.62
C ILE A 51 1.24 -7.03 15.84
N ILE A 52 1.70 -7.12 17.08
CA ILE A 52 3.10 -6.89 17.44
C ILE A 52 3.69 -8.22 17.86
N ILE A 53 4.74 -8.66 17.19
CA ILE A 53 5.47 -9.89 17.50
C ILE A 53 6.82 -9.49 18.11
N GLY A 54 7.12 -10.04 19.28
CA GLY A 54 8.39 -9.76 19.96
C GLY A 54 8.55 -8.30 20.38
N GLY A 55 7.47 -7.67 20.86
CA GLY A 55 7.53 -6.34 21.46
C GLY A 55 8.18 -6.33 22.86
N TRP A 56 8.35 -5.12 23.41
CA TRP A 56 8.98 -4.88 24.73
C TRP A 56 10.39 -5.51 24.84
N GLY A 57 11.17 -5.39 23.77
CA GLY A 57 12.50 -6.02 23.67
C GLY A 57 12.39 -7.54 23.53
N ASN A 58 11.57 -8.00 22.58
CA ASN A 58 11.41 -9.42 22.24
C ASN A 58 10.86 -10.29 23.39
N ARG A 59 9.93 -9.76 24.19
CA ARG A 59 9.35 -10.45 25.36
C ARG A 59 7.89 -10.83 25.21
N MET A 60 7.11 -10.01 24.53
CA MET A 60 5.65 -10.18 24.43
C MET A 60 5.19 -10.08 22.98
N SER A 61 4.06 -10.71 22.68
CA SER A 61 3.32 -10.48 21.44
C SER A 61 1.88 -10.12 21.76
N VAL A 62 1.30 -9.19 21.01
CA VAL A 62 -0.05 -8.67 21.28
C VAL A 62 -0.85 -8.48 20.00
N ILE A 63 -2.17 -8.51 20.14
CA ILE A 63 -3.12 -8.05 19.13
C ILE A 63 -3.86 -6.86 19.73
N ARG A 64 -3.95 -5.77 18.97
CA ARG A 64 -4.80 -4.61 19.23
C ARG A 64 -5.82 -4.48 18.12
N ARG A 65 -6.94 -3.81 18.43
CA ARG A 65 -8.01 -3.53 17.49
C ARG A 65 -8.25 -2.02 17.46
N ASN A 66 -8.29 -1.44 16.26
CA ASN A 66 -8.62 -0.04 16.00
C ASN A 66 -7.86 1.00 16.85
N ASN A 67 -6.57 0.73 17.14
CA ASN A 67 -5.71 1.60 17.95
C ASN A 67 -6.27 1.93 19.35
N GLU A 68 -7.07 1.03 19.92
CA GLU A 68 -7.48 1.09 21.32
C GLU A 68 -6.29 0.77 22.24
N ASP A 69 -6.20 1.46 23.39
CA ASP A 69 -5.11 1.27 24.38
C ASP A 69 -5.07 -0.17 24.94
N LEU A 70 -6.20 -0.87 24.94
CA LEU A 70 -6.32 -2.21 25.48
C LEU A 70 -5.94 -3.26 24.42
N ASN A 71 -4.97 -4.12 24.76
CA ASN A 71 -4.68 -5.29 23.95
C ASN A 71 -5.83 -6.30 24.05
N VAL A 72 -6.32 -6.77 22.90
CA VAL A 72 -7.41 -7.77 22.83
C VAL A 72 -6.91 -9.21 22.94
N ALA A 73 -5.59 -9.42 22.75
CA ALA A 73 -4.90 -10.66 23.05
C ALA A 73 -3.43 -10.37 23.38
N GLU A 74 -2.85 -11.16 24.28
CA GLU A 74 -1.44 -11.06 24.68
C GLU A 74 -0.85 -12.46 24.89
N ALA A 75 0.45 -12.60 24.65
CA ALA A 75 1.21 -13.80 24.94
C ALA A 75 2.66 -13.47 25.31
N GLU A 76 3.23 -14.22 26.26
CA GLU A 76 4.66 -14.16 26.55
C GLU A 76 5.43 -14.95 25.48
N THR A 77 6.32 -14.25 24.78
CA THR A 77 7.01 -14.76 23.59
C THR A 77 8.48 -14.34 23.59
N ARG A 78 9.20 -14.70 24.66
CA ARG A 78 10.61 -14.34 24.81
C ARG A 78 11.45 -14.91 23.67
N ASN A 79 12.27 -14.06 23.06
CA ASN A 79 13.18 -14.44 21.96
C ASN A 79 12.44 -15.09 20.77
N ILE A 80 11.23 -14.61 20.47
CA ILE A 80 10.44 -15.16 19.36
C ILE A 80 10.99 -14.69 17.99
N LEU A 81 11.58 -13.50 17.95
CA LEU A 81 12.32 -12.97 16.81
C LEU A 81 13.83 -13.16 16.97
N ASP A 82 14.57 -13.09 15.87
CA ASP A 82 16.03 -13.21 15.83
C ASP A 82 16.63 -12.23 14.80
N VAL A 83 17.73 -11.59 15.19
CA VAL A 83 18.43 -10.59 14.36
C VAL A 83 19.33 -11.23 13.29
N MET A 84 19.80 -12.45 13.52
CA MET A 84 20.69 -13.19 12.62
C MET A 84 19.93 -14.19 11.75
N PHE A 85 18.88 -14.82 12.29
CA PHE A 85 18.15 -15.89 11.64
C PHE A 85 16.71 -15.48 11.27
N THR A 86 16.27 -15.99 10.13
CA THR A 86 14.90 -15.82 9.68
C THR A 86 13.95 -16.68 10.52
N CYS A 87 12.90 -16.08 11.04
CA CYS A 87 11.86 -16.73 11.83
C CYS A 87 10.58 -16.90 10.99
N HIS A 88 10.03 -18.11 10.97
CA HIS A 88 8.90 -18.48 10.12
C HIS A 88 7.56 -18.41 10.86
N PHE A 89 6.72 -17.47 10.46
CA PHE A 89 5.42 -17.20 11.04
C PHE A 89 4.29 -17.41 10.05
N TRP A 90 3.08 -17.52 10.57
CA TRP A 90 1.87 -17.44 9.79
C TRP A 90 0.79 -16.68 10.55
N ILE A 91 -0.03 -15.96 9.80
CA ILE A 91 -1.23 -15.29 10.30
C ILE A 91 -2.42 -15.86 9.53
N GLN A 92 -3.50 -16.20 10.24
CA GLN A 92 -4.74 -16.66 9.63
C GLN A 92 -5.92 -15.94 10.26
N TRP A 93 -6.78 -15.39 9.43
CA TRP A 93 -8.10 -14.92 9.84
C TRP A 93 -9.19 -15.75 9.17
N ARG A 94 -10.36 -15.81 9.80
CA ARG A 94 -11.51 -16.58 9.31
C ARG A 94 -12.75 -15.71 9.36
N SER A 95 -13.74 -16.04 8.52
CA SER A 95 -15.03 -15.34 8.46
C SER A 95 -15.82 -15.42 9.76
N ASP A 96 -15.52 -16.39 10.63
CA ASP A 96 -16.12 -16.50 11.95
C ASP A 96 -15.50 -15.52 12.98
N GLY A 97 -14.56 -14.67 12.55
CA GLY A 97 -13.87 -13.67 13.39
C GLY A 97 -12.65 -14.19 14.15
N THR A 98 -12.25 -15.45 13.93
CA THR A 98 -11.02 -15.98 14.53
C THR A 98 -9.78 -15.40 13.82
N LEU A 99 -8.89 -14.76 14.57
CA LEU A 99 -7.57 -14.31 14.14
C LEU A 99 -6.49 -15.05 14.95
N ASN A 100 -5.64 -15.80 14.26
CA ASN A 100 -4.57 -16.59 14.85
C ASN A 100 -3.21 -16.18 14.28
N VAL A 101 -2.22 -16.11 15.16
CA VAL A 101 -0.80 -15.96 14.82
C VAL A 101 -0.07 -17.20 15.34
N GLY A 102 0.73 -17.79 14.47
CA GLY A 102 1.50 -18.97 14.82
C GLY A 102 2.91 -18.97 14.23
N ARG A 103 3.72 -19.89 14.73
CA ARG A 103 5.11 -20.13 14.30
C ARG A 103 5.24 -21.59 13.88
N GLU A 104 6.03 -21.86 12.83
CA GLU A 104 6.10 -23.17 12.16
C GLU A 104 6.37 -24.35 13.13
N ASN A 105 7.10 -24.12 14.22
CA ASN A 105 7.46 -25.14 15.21
C ASN A 105 6.72 -25.02 16.57
N MET A 106 5.86 -24.02 16.75
CA MET A 106 5.17 -23.78 18.03
C MET A 106 3.64 -23.86 17.91
N GLY A 107 3.11 -23.88 16.68
CA GLY A 107 1.67 -23.75 16.46
C GLY A 107 1.19 -22.33 16.73
N VAL A 108 -0.06 -22.18 17.15
CA VAL A 108 -0.66 -20.89 17.52
C VAL A 108 -0.10 -20.45 18.87
N PHE A 109 0.43 -19.23 18.94
CA PHE A 109 0.87 -18.62 20.20
C PHE A 109 0.05 -17.38 20.57
N LEU A 110 -0.74 -16.83 19.65
CA LEU A 110 -1.57 -15.66 19.89
C LEU A 110 -2.88 -15.80 19.11
N SER A 111 -4.00 -15.60 19.78
CA SER A 111 -5.34 -15.84 19.22
C SER A 111 -6.34 -14.81 19.72
N TYR A 112 -7.20 -14.35 18.84
CA TYR A 112 -8.30 -13.44 19.15
C TYR A 112 -9.57 -13.87 18.41
N LYS A 113 -10.73 -13.68 19.05
CA LYS A 113 -12.05 -13.97 18.48
C LYS A 113 -12.88 -12.69 18.45
N ASP A 114 -12.90 -12.02 17.32
CA ASP A 114 -13.75 -10.85 17.12
C ASP A 114 -15.21 -11.29 16.95
N ARG A 115 -16.13 -10.62 17.66
CA ARG A 115 -17.57 -10.80 17.50
C ARG A 115 -18.12 -10.03 16.31
N ASN A 116 -17.39 -9.02 15.84
CA ASN A 116 -17.74 -8.17 14.71
C ASN A 116 -16.52 -8.00 13.77
N PRO A 117 -16.09 -9.09 13.09
CA PRO A 117 -14.94 -9.03 12.21
C PRO A 117 -15.22 -8.20 10.96
N PHE A 118 -14.16 -7.65 10.37
CA PHE A 118 -14.20 -6.88 9.14
C PHE A 118 -13.39 -7.53 8.03
N VAL A 119 -13.64 -7.10 6.79
CA VAL A 119 -12.89 -7.56 5.62
C VAL A 119 -11.47 -6.98 5.66
N ILE A 120 -10.46 -7.81 5.46
CA ILE A 120 -9.06 -7.40 5.38
C ILE A 120 -8.66 -7.40 3.90
N ASN A 121 -8.23 -6.23 3.41
CA ASN A 121 -7.77 -6.03 2.03
C ASN A 121 -6.30 -5.61 1.96
N TYR A 122 -5.71 -5.17 3.08
CA TYR A 122 -4.34 -4.67 3.13
C TYR A 122 -3.58 -5.28 4.30
N ILE A 123 -2.30 -5.54 4.05
CA ILE A 123 -1.31 -5.80 5.09
C ILE A 123 -0.29 -4.67 5.13
N GLY A 124 -0.09 -4.08 6.29
CA GLY A 124 1.00 -3.16 6.61
C GLY A 124 2.12 -3.90 7.33
N LEU A 125 3.36 -3.68 6.92
CA LEU A 125 4.55 -4.21 7.59
C LEU A 125 5.41 -3.06 8.11
N GLY A 126 5.94 -3.22 9.32
CA GLY A 126 6.80 -2.23 9.96
C GLY A 126 7.65 -2.83 11.07
N THR A 127 8.67 -2.08 11.48
CA THR A 127 9.44 -2.29 12.72
C THR A 127 9.60 -0.94 13.41
N ALA A 128 9.81 -0.93 14.72
CA ALA A 128 9.90 0.33 15.46
C ALA A 128 10.83 0.20 16.68
N TRP A 129 11.04 1.33 17.37
CA TRP A 129 11.76 1.44 18.64
C TRP A 129 13.20 0.89 18.59
N GLY A 130 13.95 1.25 17.55
CA GLY A 130 15.34 0.85 17.36
C GLY A 130 15.52 -0.42 16.51
N ALA A 131 14.43 -1.03 16.05
CA ALA A 131 14.48 -2.21 15.19
C ALA A 131 14.39 -1.85 13.71
N THR A 132 15.13 -2.59 12.89
CA THR A 132 14.86 -2.70 11.45
C THR A 132 14.48 -4.14 11.15
N GLY A 133 13.72 -4.35 10.08
CA GLY A 133 13.20 -5.68 9.74
C GLY A 133 13.30 -6.01 8.26
N GLU A 134 13.64 -7.25 7.96
CA GLU A 134 13.45 -7.87 6.66
C GLU A 134 12.26 -8.85 6.74
N PHE A 135 11.27 -8.60 5.90
CA PHE A 135 10.06 -9.42 5.78
C PHE A 135 10.05 -10.11 4.43
N LEU A 136 9.70 -11.39 4.41
CA LEU A 136 9.39 -12.12 3.20
C LEU A 136 7.96 -12.65 3.32
N PHE A 137 7.13 -12.36 2.33
CA PHE A 137 5.77 -12.91 2.30
C PHE A 137 5.36 -13.33 0.90
N GLN A 138 4.45 -14.31 0.85
CA GLN A 138 3.98 -14.88 -0.40
C GLN A 138 3.06 -13.90 -1.13
N GLU A 139 3.28 -13.72 -2.43
CA GLU A 139 2.37 -12.96 -3.29
C GLU A 139 0.96 -13.55 -3.30
N SER A 140 -0.03 -12.66 -3.29
CA SER A 140 -1.42 -12.99 -3.60
C SER A 140 -1.91 -12.08 -4.71
N TYR A 141 -2.60 -12.65 -5.71
CA TYR A 141 -3.39 -11.87 -6.66
C TYR A 141 -4.33 -10.94 -5.88
N SER A 142 -4.16 -9.62 -6.01
CA SER A 142 -5.26 -8.67 -5.76
C SER A 142 -6.09 -8.65 -7.06
N THR A 143 -7.41 -8.75 -7.10
CA THR A 143 -8.40 -7.90 -6.41
C THR A 143 -9.59 -8.69 -5.84
N SER A 144 -9.82 -8.53 -4.54
CA SER A 144 -11.13 -8.76 -3.94
C SER A 144 -12.14 -7.77 -4.52
N THR A 145 -13.42 -8.15 -4.66
CA THR A 145 -14.53 -7.23 -4.99
C THR A 145 -14.49 -5.95 -4.14
N ALA A 146 -14.01 -6.03 -2.90
CA ALA A 146 -13.87 -4.88 -2.02
C ALA A 146 -12.82 -3.85 -2.49
N LEU A 147 -11.73 -4.28 -3.13
CA LEU A 147 -10.72 -3.35 -3.68
C LEU A 147 -11.24 -2.66 -4.95
N ARG A 148 -11.98 -3.39 -5.80
CA ARG A 148 -12.67 -2.78 -6.95
C ARG A 148 -13.69 -1.74 -6.50
N GLN A 149 -14.45 -2.04 -5.44
CA GLN A 149 -15.37 -1.06 -4.87
C GLN A 149 -14.63 0.22 -4.43
N GLN A 150 -13.45 0.11 -3.81
CA GLN A 150 -12.65 1.28 -3.46
C GLN A 150 -12.20 2.11 -4.68
N ILE A 151 -11.89 1.47 -5.83
CA ILE A 151 -11.58 2.19 -7.08
C ILE A 151 -12.84 2.91 -7.62
N VAL A 152 -14.02 2.31 -7.47
CA VAL A 152 -15.30 2.93 -7.84
C VAL A 152 -15.63 4.10 -6.90
N ASP A 153 -15.37 3.95 -5.60
CA ASP A 153 -15.64 4.98 -4.60
C ASP A 153 -14.77 6.24 -4.81
N THR A 154 -13.62 6.11 -5.47
CA THR A 154 -12.74 7.24 -5.84
C THR A 154 -13.10 7.87 -7.19
N SER A 155 -14.10 7.34 -7.92
CA SER A 155 -14.50 7.81 -9.25
C SER A 155 -14.92 9.29 -9.28
N ASN A 156 -15.44 9.81 -8.17
CA ASN A 156 -15.82 11.22 -8.03
C ASN A 156 -14.63 12.19 -8.13
N PHE A 157 -13.40 11.71 -7.97
CA PHE A 157 -12.20 12.53 -8.20
C PHE A 157 -11.78 12.60 -9.66
N TRP A 158 -12.40 11.84 -10.56
CA TRP A 158 -11.97 11.72 -11.95
C TRP A 158 -12.95 12.39 -12.89
N VAL A 159 -12.44 13.31 -13.71
CA VAL A 159 -13.23 14.06 -14.70
C VAL A 159 -12.75 13.70 -16.10
N ASP A 160 -13.67 13.33 -16.99
CA ASP A 160 -13.35 13.05 -18.38
C ASP A 160 -12.72 14.29 -19.04
N PHE A 161 -11.60 14.10 -19.73
CA PHE A 161 -10.93 15.16 -20.46
C PHE A 161 -11.78 15.59 -21.67
N ASN A 162 -11.89 16.89 -21.89
CA ASN A 162 -12.57 17.45 -23.06
C ASN A 162 -11.65 18.44 -23.79
N ALA A 163 -11.26 18.11 -25.01
CA ALA A 163 -10.34 18.93 -25.81
C ALA A 163 -10.84 20.37 -26.06
N SER A 164 -12.16 20.60 -26.08
CA SER A 164 -12.74 21.93 -26.27
C SER A 164 -12.62 22.82 -25.02
N CYS A 165 -12.65 22.20 -23.83
CA CYS A 165 -12.58 22.90 -22.56
C CYS A 165 -11.15 22.93 -21.98
N GLY A 166 -10.29 22.00 -22.40
CA GLY A 166 -8.96 21.80 -21.81
C GLY A 166 -9.02 21.14 -20.42
N LEU A 167 -7.95 21.30 -19.65
CA LEU A 167 -7.87 20.77 -18.28
C LEU A 167 -8.86 21.48 -17.33
N PRO A 168 -9.56 20.76 -16.44
CA PRO A 168 -10.37 21.36 -15.40
C PRO A 168 -9.57 22.32 -14.51
N GLN A 169 -10.19 23.39 -14.03
CA GLN A 169 -9.54 24.39 -13.18
C GLN A 169 -8.96 23.80 -11.88
N ASN A 170 -9.60 22.77 -11.35
CA ASN A 170 -9.20 22.05 -10.13
C ASN A 170 -8.40 20.77 -10.42
N ALA A 171 -7.81 20.63 -11.61
CA ALA A 171 -6.94 19.51 -11.93
C ALA A 171 -5.75 19.43 -10.95
N THR A 172 -5.50 18.23 -10.44
CA THR A 172 -4.43 17.97 -9.49
C THR A 172 -3.07 18.04 -10.20
N LYS A 173 -2.25 19.01 -9.80
CA LYS A 173 -0.86 19.14 -10.26
C LYS A 173 0.03 18.11 -9.56
N ALA A 174 0.87 17.43 -10.33
CA ALA A 174 1.91 16.53 -9.80
C ALA A 174 3.25 17.24 -9.58
N SER A 175 3.50 18.34 -10.29
CA SER A 175 4.67 19.21 -10.11
C SER A 175 4.41 20.62 -10.68
N GLU A 176 5.25 21.59 -10.29
CA GLU A 176 5.10 23.01 -10.67
C GLU A 176 5.30 23.29 -12.17
N ASP A 177 6.00 22.40 -12.87
CA ASP A 177 6.30 22.51 -14.30
C ASP A 177 5.14 22.06 -15.22
N GLY A 178 3.90 22.11 -14.72
CA GLY A 178 2.70 21.83 -15.49
C GLY A 178 2.44 20.34 -15.77
N LEU A 179 2.93 19.46 -14.91
CA LEU A 179 2.57 18.03 -14.93
C LEU A 179 1.26 17.81 -14.16
N TYR A 180 0.33 17.09 -14.78
CA TYR A 180 -0.93 16.68 -14.17
C TYR A 180 -1.06 15.16 -14.15
N ILE A 181 -2.05 14.68 -13.40
CA ILE A 181 -2.31 13.26 -13.24
C ILE A 181 -3.53 12.89 -14.08
N GLY A 182 -3.37 11.88 -14.94
CA GLY A 182 -4.47 11.29 -15.67
C GLY A 182 -4.55 9.79 -15.47
N ARG A 183 -5.64 9.19 -15.93
CA ARG A 183 -5.75 7.74 -16.11
C ARG A 183 -6.51 7.45 -17.40
N ALA A 184 -6.19 6.33 -18.05
CA ALA A 184 -6.84 5.92 -19.27
C ALA A 184 -7.01 4.40 -19.32
N ASN A 185 -8.03 3.94 -20.04
CA ASN A 185 -8.20 2.53 -20.35
C ASN A 185 -7.28 2.14 -21.52
N PHE A 186 -6.58 1.03 -21.39
CA PHE A 186 -5.80 0.43 -22.46
C PHE A 186 -5.60 -1.06 -22.20
N GLU A 187 -5.87 -1.91 -23.19
CA GLU A 187 -5.66 -3.38 -23.10
C GLU A 187 -6.26 -4.01 -21.83
N ASN A 188 -7.49 -3.61 -21.48
CA ASN A 188 -8.22 -4.02 -20.27
C ASN A 188 -7.58 -3.59 -18.93
N SER A 189 -6.66 -2.63 -18.97
CA SER A 189 -6.07 -2.01 -17.79
C SER A 189 -6.53 -0.56 -17.66
N LEU A 190 -6.92 -0.14 -16.46
CA LEU A 190 -7.14 1.26 -16.11
C LEU A 190 -5.85 1.81 -15.51
N THR A 191 -5.03 2.47 -16.33
CA THR A 191 -3.66 2.83 -15.96
C THR A 191 -3.52 4.34 -15.68
N PRO A 192 -2.93 4.75 -14.54
CA PRO A 192 -2.55 6.14 -14.29
C PRO A 192 -1.31 6.56 -15.10
N GLY A 193 -1.22 7.83 -15.45
CA GLY A 193 -0.19 8.38 -16.32
C GLY A 193 0.04 9.87 -16.17
N SER A 194 1.02 10.35 -16.93
CA SER A 194 1.45 11.75 -16.98
C SER A 194 0.61 12.53 -17.97
N VAL A 195 0.01 13.64 -17.54
CA VAL A 195 -0.73 14.55 -18.43
C VAL A 195 0.07 15.82 -18.65
N ARG A 196 0.40 16.10 -19.91
CA ARG A 196 1.03 17.34 -20.38
C ARG A 196 0.44 17.72 -21.72
N ASN A 197 0.29 19.03 -21.98
CA ASN A 197 -0.21 19.55 -23.26
C ASN A 197 -1.49 18.85 -23.74
N ASN A 198 -2.44 18.59 -22.81
CA ASN A 198 -3.72 17.93 -23.09
C ASN A 198 -3.62 16.48 -23.60
N VAL A 199 -2.50 15.82 -23.37
CA VAL A 199 -2.26 14.43 -23.75
C VAL A 199 -1.85 13.63 -22.51
N CYS A 200 -2.42 12.44 -22.35
CA CYS A 200 -2.07 11.50 -21.28
C CYS A 200 -1.11 10.44 -21.81
N MET A 201 0.06 10.32 -21.20
CA MET A 201 1.02 9.24 -21.46
C MET A 201 0.90 8.19 -20.36
N ILE A 202 0.57 6.95 -20.73
CA ILE A 202 0.46 5.82 -19.80
C ILE A 202 1.59 4.80 -20.03
N PRO A 203 2.25 4.31 -18.97
CA PRO A 203 3.22 3.21 -19.07
C PRO A 203 2.49 1.86 -19.16
N TRP A 204 2.64 1.14 -20.27
CA TRP A 204 2.09 -0.20 -20.42
C TRP A 204 2.84 -1.02 -21.48
N GLY A 205 3.07 -2.31 -21.20
CA GLY A 205 3.62 -3.27 -22.16
C GLY A 205 5.06 -2.97 -22.60
N GLY A 206 5.86 -2.34 -21.75
CA GLY A 206 7.23 -1.93 -22.07
C GLY A 206 7.35 -0.58 -22.78
N ILE A 207 6.24 0.05 -23.18
CA ILE A 207 6.25 1.32 -23.92
C ILE A 207 5.41 2.42 -23.25
N SER A 208 5.66 3.65 -23.66
CA SER A 208 4.85 4.81 -23.30
C SER A 208 3.73 5.01 -24.34
N ASN A 209 2.48 4.89 -23.92
CA ASN A 209 1.33 4.94 -24.81
C ASN A 209 0.62 6.28 -24.68
N GLU A 210 0.43 6.96 -25.82
CA GLU A 210 -0.32 8.21 -25.90
C GLU A 210 -1.84 7.97 -25.85
N ARG A 211 -2.56 8.81 -25.11
CA ARG A 211 -4.02 8.75 -24.94
C ARG A 211 -4.64 10.14 -25.02
N ASN A 212 -5.63 10.26 -25.90
CA ASN A 212 -6.49 11.44 -26.04
C ASN A 212 -7.82 11.28 -25.29
N ASP A 213 -8.28 10.03 -25.13
CA ASP A 213 -9.43 9.68 -24.30
C ASP A 213 -8.94 9.24 -22.91
N PHE A 214 -8.99 10.16 -21.95
CA PHE A 214 -8.51 9.93 -20.59
C PHE A 214 -9.32 10.75 -19.58
N GLN A 215 -9.14 10.41 -18.30
CA GLN A 215 -9.68 11.17 -17.18
C GLN A 215 -8.56 11.93 -16.47
N VAL A 216 -8.87 13.10 -15.94
CA VAL A 216 -7.98 13.95 -15.15
C VAL A 216 -8.34 13.85 -13.68
N LEU A 217 -7.35 13.66 -12.82
CA LEU A 217 -7.56 13.69 -11.37
C LEU A 217 -7.86 15.12 -10.91
N CYS A 218 -8.92 15.27 -10.13
CA CYS A 218 -9.43 16.51 -9.56
C CYS A 218 -9.62 16.35 -8.04
N ALA A 219 -8.59 15.86 -7.35
CA ALA A 219 -8.55 15.71 -5.90
C ALA A 219 -7.93 16.93 -5.21
N LYS A 220 -8.43 17.26 -4.02
CA LYS A 220 -7.87 18.28 -3.12
C LYS A 220 -7.02 17.62 -2.04
N ASN A 221 -6.18 18.41 -1.37
CA ASN A 221 -5.34 17.99 -0.24
C ASN A 221 -4.48 16.76 -0.52
N VAL A 222 -3.91 16.69 -1.72
CA VAL A 222 -3.00 15.60 -2.05
C VAL A 222 -1.60 15.88 -1.50
N ASN A 223 -0.91 14.82 -1.12
CA ASN A 223 0.51 14.85 -0.76
C ASN A 223 1.26 13.69 -1.43
N TRP A 224 2.58 13.77 -1.40
CA TRP A 224 3.47 12.77 -1.99
C TRP A 224 4.37 12.21 -0.91
N VAL A 225 4.31 10.89 -0.73
CA VAL A 225 5.05 10.20 0.35
C VAL A 225 6.03 9.21 -0.27
N LYS A 226 7.30 9.34 0.12
CA LYS A 226 8.38 8.44 -0.32
C LYS A 226 7.99 6.99 -0.07
N SER A 227 8.12 6.16 -1.09
CA SER A 227 7.72 4.75 -1.12
C SER A 227 8.72 3.95 -1.96
N TRP A 228 8.72 2.64 -1.77
CA TRP A 228 9.67 1.76 -2.45
C TRP A 228 9.16 0.33 -2.58
N ASP A 229 9.78 -0.45 -3.48
CA ASP A 229 9.59 -1.90 -3.64
C ASP A 229 8.10 -2.31 -3.68
N GLY A 230 7.30 -1.58 -4.45
CA GLY A 230 5.85 -1.80 -4.60
C GLY A 230 4.98 -1.48 -3.37
N SER A 231 5.53 -0.89 -2.30
CA SER A 231 4.77 -0.48 -1.12
C SER A 231 4.02 0.83 -1.32
N VAL A 232 2.93 0.99 -0.58
CA VAL A 232 2.20 2.25 -0.50
C VAL A 232 2.00 2.68 0.96
N PRO A 233 1.96 3.99 1.25
CA PRO A 233 1.70 4.52 2.58
C PRO A 233 0.20 4.44 2.95
N LEU A 234 -0.14 4.79 4.19
CA LEU A 234 -1.52 5.16 4.53
C LEU A 234 -2.02 6.28 3.62
N HIS A 235 -3.33 6.29 3.40
CA HIS A 235 -4.05 7.23 2.56
C HIS A 235 -3.68 7.22 1.07
N ALA A 236 -2.92 6.22 0.61
CA ALA A 236 -2.66 6.05 -0.82
C ALA A 236 -3.95 5.79 -1.60
N LEU A 237 -4.09 6.44 -2.75
CA LEU A 237 -5.31 6.39 -3.57
C LEU A 237 -5.29 5.21 -4.56
N PRO A 238 -6.17 4.20 -4.43
CA PRO A 238 -6.38 3.20 -5.47
C PRO A 238 -6.97 3.87 -6.71
N THR A 239 -6.32 3.72 -7.87
CA THR A 239 -6.68 4.50 -9.07
C THR A 239 -7.12 3.67 -10.26
N GLY A 240 -6.83 2.38 -10.25
CA GLY A 240 -7.05 1.52 -11.40
C GLY A 240 -6.63 0.09 -11.15
N GLU A 241 -6.69 -0.72 -12.20
CA GLU A 241 -6.41 -2.14 -12.16
C GLU A 241 -5.69 -2.58 -13.42
N THR A 242 -4.80 -3.56 -13.30
CA THR A 242 -4.16 -4.24 -14.44
C THR A 242 -5.14 -5.19 -15.12
N GLU A 243 -4.78 -5.64 -16.32
CA GLU A 243 -5.44 -6.73 -17.05
C GLU A 243 -5.52 -8.06 -16.26
N ASP A 244 -4.57 -8.29 -15.35
CA ASP A 244 -4.53 -9.44 -14.43
C ASP A 244 -5.10 -9.11 -13.04
N ASP A 245 -6.01 -8.13 -12.97
CA ASP A 245 -6.78 -7.77 -11.79
C ASP A 245 -6.00 -7.11 -10.64
N TYR A 246 -4.70 -6.83 -10.76
CA TYR A 246 -3.93 -6.16 -9.70
C TYR A 246 -4.29 -4.68 -9.55
N VAL A 247 -4.49 -4.23 -8.31
CA VAL A 247 -4.72 -2.79 -8.02
C VAL A 247 -3.47 -1.98 -8.37
N LEU A 248 -3.69 -0.83 -9.00
CA LEU A 248 -2.68 0.18 -9.27
C LEU A 248 -2.87 1.40 -8.37
N PHE A 249 -1.75 2.01 -7.99
CA PHE A 249 -1.70 3.30 -7.30
C PHE A 249 -0.93 4.32 -8.13
N ILE A 250 -1.07 5.60 -7.80
CA ILE A 250 -0.39 6.69 -8.49
C ILE A 250 0.99 6.88 -7.87
N GLY A 251 2.02 6.73 -8.69
CA GLY A 251 3.41 7.01 -8.31
C GLY A 251 3.98 8.15 -9.15
N ARG A 252 4.93 8.90 -8.58
CA ARG A 252 5.80 9.80 -9.33
C ARG A 252 7.27 9.53 -9.06
N VAL A 253 8.10 9.84 -10.06
CA VAL A 253 9.56 9.71 -10.01
C VAL A 253 10.19 11.00 -10.50
N LEU A 254 11.22 11.47 -9.80
CA LEU A 254 12.11 12.53 -10.28
C LEU A 254 13.25 11.89 -11.07
N HIS A 255 13.28 12.11 -12.39
CA HIS A 255 14.31 11.60 -13.29
C HIS A 255 14.91 12.75 -14.08
N GLU A 256 16.23 12.92 -14.01
CA GLU A 256 16.96 14.01 -14.69
C GLU A 256 16.39 15.42 -14.42
N GLY A 257 15.92 15.65 -13.19
CA GLY A 257 15.36 16.94 -12.77
C GLY A 257 13.90 17.18 -13.18
N VAL A 258 13.25 16.22 -13.83
CA VAL A 258 11.84 16.30 -14.26
C VAL A 258 11.01 15.21 -13.57
N TYR A 259 9.80 15.58 -13.15
CA TYR A 259 8.86 14.62 -12.60
C TYR A 259 8.08 13.90 -13.70
N TYR A 260 7.84 12.62 -13.47
CA TYR A 260 6.99 11.74 -14.27
C TYR A 260 6.00 11.03 -13.36
N VAL A 261 4.75 10.92 -13.79
CA VAL A 261 3.68 10.17 -13.11
C VAL A 261 3.38 8.89 -13.87
N GLY A 262 3.12 7.82 -13.13
CA GLY A 262 2.68 6.54 -13.68
C GLY A 262 2.08 5.63 -12.62
N LYS A 263 2.27 4.32 -12.77
CA LYS A 263 1.61 3.29 -11.96
C LYS A 263 2.56 2.65 -10.96
N VAL A 264 2.16 2.57 -9.71
CA VAL A 264 2.78 1.68 -8.72
C VAL A 264 2.12 0.31 -8.86
N GLN A 265 2.92 -0.70 -9.19
CA GLN A 265 2.47 -2.06 -9.38
C GLN A 265 3.15 -2.96 -8.34
N HIS A 266 2.39 -3.29 -7.30
CA HIS A 266 2.90 -3.93 -6.10
C HIS A 266 3.57 -5.29 -6.38
N ASN A 267 2.92 -6.15 -7.17
CA ASN A 267 3.43 -7.48 -7.50
C ASN A 267 4.72 -7.45 -8.33
N HIS A 268 5.04 -6.32 -8.98
CA HIS A 268 6.32 -6.12 -9.68
C HIS A 268 7.34 -5.36 -8.82
N GLN A 269 6.97 -5.01 -7.58
CA GLN A 269 7.79 -4.25 -6.64
C GLN A 269 8.34 -2.94 -7.20
N THR A 270 7.58 -2.23 -8.05
CA THR A 270 8.10 -1.08 -8.78
C THR A 270 7.04 -0.05 -9.13
N CYS A 271 7.47 1.17 -9.43
CA CYS A 271 6.69 2.19 -10.11
C CYS A 271 7.15 2.30 -11.56
N TYR A 272 6.22 2.17 -12.51
CA TYR A 272 6.47 2.38 -13.92
C TYR A 272 6.07 3.79 -14.33
N VAL A 273 6.93 4.48 -15.07
CA VAL A 273 6.68 5.82 -15.60
C VAL A 273 7.02 5.90 -17.10
N PRO A 274 6.32 6.76 -17.87
CA PRO A 274 6.56 6.94 -19.30
C PRO A 274 7.72 7.91 -19.56
N ILE A 275 8.90 7.40 -19.97
CA ILE A 275 10.08 8.23 -20.27
C ILE A 275 10.55 7.94 -21.69
N SER A 276 10.67 8.98 -22.52
CA SER A 276 11.26 8.89 -23.87
C SER A 276 10.68 7.76 -24.74
N GLY A 277 9.36 7.57 -24.70
CA GLY A 277 8.66 6.52 -25.46
C GLY A 277 8.67 5.13 -24.82
N GLN A 278 9.35 4.94 -23.69
CA GLN A 278 9.48 3.66 -23.00
C GLN A 278 8.73 3.64 -21.66
N GLU A 279 8.33 2.44 -21.23
CA GLU A 279 7.93 2.17 -19.86
C GLU A 279 9.19 1.89 -19.02
N VAL A 280 9.52 2.79 -18.09
CA VAL A 280 10.73 2.68 -17.26
C VAL A 280 10.33 2.40 -15.81
N SER A 281 11.00 1.44 -15.19
CA SER A 281 10.69 0.97 -13.84
C SER A 281 11.64 1.55 -12.79
N PHE A 282 11.09 1.97 -11.65
CA PHE A 282 11.82 2.53 -10.51
C PHE A 282 11.37 1.88 -9.21
N ARG A 283 12.34 1.39 -8.43
CA ARG A 283 12.08 0.83 -7.09
C ARG A 283 11.86 1.87 -6.02
N ASN A 284 12.34 3.10 -6.20
CA ASN A 284 12.13 4.22 -5.29
C ASN A 284 11.30 5.28 -6.00
N TYR A 285 10.23 5.74 -5.37
CA TYR A 285 9.27 6.68 -5.94
C TYR A 285 8.54 7.41 -4.82
N GLU A 286 7.64 8.31 -5.17
CA GLU A 286 6.68 8.89 -4.24
C GLU A 286 5.28 8.44 -4.63
N THR A 287 4.47 8.04 -3.65
CA THR A 287 3.08 7.63 -3.87
C THR A 287 2.15 8.79 -3.52
N LEU A 288 1.13 9.01 -4.36
CA LEU A 288 0.10 10.01 -4.08
C LEU A 288 -0.78 9.54 -2.93
N VAL A 289 -1.00 10.43 -1.95
CA VAL A 289 -1.94 10.23 -0.86
C VAL A 289 -2.96 11.35 -0.82
N ILE A 290 -4.18 11.07 -0.36
CA ILE A 290 -5.19 12.10 -0.06
C ILE A 290 -5.18 12.32 1.45
N CYS A 291 -4.82 13.53 1.89
CA CYS A 291 -4.89 13.88 3.30
C CYS A 291 -6.33 14.24 3.66
N ASP A 292 -6.97 13.36 4.43
CA ASP A 292 -8.23 13.69 5.08
C ASP A 292 -8.02 14.81 6.09
N TYR A 293 -8.97 15.76 6.15
CA TYR A 293 -8.96 16.91 7.06
C TYR A 293 -8.88 16.56 8.56
N TYR A 294 -8.99 15.27 8.92
CA TYR A 294 -8.93 14.80 10.31
C TYR A 294 -7.51 14.58 10.85
N MET A 295 -6.47 14.91 10.07
CA MET A 295 -5.11 15.01 10.59
C MET A 295 -4.93 16.35 11.35
N GLU A 296 -5.70 16.55 12.42
CA GLU A 296 -5.24 17.43 13.50
C GLU A 296 -4.00 16.75 14.11
N GLU A 297 -2.86 17.35 13.80
CA GLU A 297 -1.60 17.32 14.53
C GLU A 297 -1.65 16.62 15.91
N TYR A 298 -1.38 15.31 15.95
CA TYR A 298 -0.74 14.74 17.13
C TYR A 298 0.75 15.12 17.09
N ILE A 299 1.05 16.38 17.41
CA ILE A 299 2.37 16.76 17.90
C ILE A 299 2.44 16.22 19.34
N GLY A 300 2.87 14.97 19.45
CA GLY A 300 3.30 14.40 20.73
C GLY A 300 4.48 15.21 21.26
N ARG A 301 4.35 15.71 22.49
CA ARG A 301 5.47 16.21 23.29
C ARG A 301 6.34 15.06 23.78
#